data_AF-A0A482R9Z7-F1
#
_entry.id   AF-A0A482R9Z7-F1
#
_cell.length_a   1.000
_cell.length_b   1.000
_cell.length_c   1.000
_cell.angle_alpha   90.00
_cell.angle_beta   90.00
_cell.angle_gamma   90.00
#
_symmetry.space_group_name_H-M   'P 1'
#
loop_
_entity.id
_entity.type
_entity.pdbx_description
1 polymer ?
#
loop_
_entity_poly.entity_id
_entity_poly.type
_entity_poly.pdbx_seq_one_letter_code
_entity_poly.pdbx_strand_id
1 'polypeptide(L)'
;LCHRAAWLKDNGQPYAQAASMAKLFASETAMRTTVEAVQIHGGYGYVKEYHVERLMRDAKITQIYEGTSEIQRIVISRGVLK
;
A
#
# COMPACT_ATOMS: atom_id res chain seq x y z
N LEU A 1 -5.53 -1.37 9.50
CA LEU A 1 -5.78 0.02 9.01
C LEU A 1 -6.91 0.06 7.98
N CYS A 2 -6.86 -0.73 6.90
CA CYS A 2 -7.91 -0.74 5.87
C CYS A 2 -9.34 -0.95 6.41
N HIS A 3 -9.56 -1.99 7.23
CA HIS A 3 -10.88 -2.26 7.82
C HIS A 3 -11.39 -1.13 8.73
N ARG A 4 -10.48 -0.43 9.44
CA ARG A 4 -10.87 0.74 10.24
C ARG A 4 -11.32 1.90 9.37
N ALA A 5 -10.60 2.18 8.28
CA ALA A 5 -10.99 3.23 7.34
C ALA A 5 -12.34 2.92 6.67
N ALA A 6 -12.57 1.65 6.31
CA ALA A 6 -13.86 1.20 5.78
C ALA A 6 -14.98 1.37 6.82
N TRP A 7 -14.78 0.89 8.05
CA TRP A 7 -15.76 1.03 9.14
C TRP A 7 -16.13 2.49 9.41
N LEU A 8 -15.15 3.41 9.43
CA LEU A 8 -15.42 4.85 9.60
C LEU A 8 -16.31 5.38 8.48
N LYS A 9 -16.02 5.02 7.23
CA LYS A 9 -16.83 5.41 6.07
C LYS A 9 -18.26 4.86 6.18
N ASP A 10 -18.41 3.59 6.51
CA ASP A 10 -19.71 2.92 6.60
C ASP A 10 -20.60 3.50 7.71
N ASN A 11 -19.98 4.05 8.77
CA ASN A 11 -20.67 4.74 9.86
C ASN A 11 -20.82 6.25 9.65
N GLY A 12 -20.53 6.78 8.46
CA GLY A 12 -20.64 8.21 8.16
C GLY A 12 -19.66 9.10 8.94
N GLN A 13 -18.61 8.51 9.52
CA GLN A 13 -17.61 9.25 10.29
C GLN A 13 -16.50 9.80 9.38
N PRO A 14 -15.77 10.86 9.82
CA PRO A 14 -14.61 11.34 9.08
C PRO A 14 -13.57 10.24 8.85
N TYR A 15 -13.32 9.88 7.59
CA TYR A 15 -12.47 8.74 7.24
C TYR A 15 -11.28 9.11 6.35
N ALA A 16 -11.22 10.33 5.81
CA ALA A 16 -10.22 10.73 4.80
C ALA A 16 -8.77 10.50 5.27
N GLN A 17 -8.41 10.96 6.47
CA GLN A 17 -7.07 10.75 7.02
C GLN A 17 -6.79 9.26 7.26
N ALA A 18 -7.76 8.51 7.80
CA ALA A 18 -7.62 7.07 8.04
C ALA A 18 -7.46 6.28 6.74
N ALA A 19 -8.14 6.67 5.67
CA ALA A 19 -8.00 6.08 4.34
C ALA A 19 -6.61 6.35 3.74
N SER A 20 -6.10 7.59 3.85
CA SER A 20 -4.73 7.91 3.40
C SER A 20 -3.66 7.13 4.18
N MET A 21 -3.81 7.01 5.50
CA MET A 21 -2.93 6.17 6.33
C MET A 21 -2.99 4.69 5.92
N ALA A 22 -4.20 4.16 5.69
CA ALA A 22 -4.39 2.79 5.29
C ALA A 22 -3.75 2.48 3.93
N LYS A 23 -3.97 3.36 2.94
CA LYS A 23 -3.41 3.20 1.60
C LYS A 23 -1.88 3.23 1.62
N LEU A 24 -1.29 4.24 2.26
CA LEU A 24 0.15 4.39 2.37
C LEU A 24 0.80 3.16 3.02
N PHE A 25 0.25 2.73 4.17
CA PHE A 25 0.79 1.59 4.89
C PHE A 25 0.67 0.29 4.10
N ALA A 26 -0.50 0.05 3.49
CA ALA A 26 -0.75 -1.19 2.74
C ALA A 26 0.14 -1.29 1.49
N SER A 27 0.30 -0.20 0.73
CA SER A 27 1.13 -0.20 -0.49
C SER A 27 2.61 -0.38 -0.18
N GLU A 28 3.15 0.31 0.84
CA GLU A 28 4.53 0.14 1.27
C GLU A 28 4.81 -1.26 1.84
N THR A 29 3.85 -1.80 2.59
CA THR A 29 3.95 -3.18 3.09
C THR A 29 3.94 -4.18 1.95
N ALA A 30 3.02 -4.05 0.99
CA ALA A 30 2.96 -4.94 -0.17
C ALA A 30 4.26 -4.92 -0.96
N MET A 31 4.83 -3.74 -1.22
CA MET A 31 6.11 -3.62 -1.93
C MET A 31 7.25 -4.29 -1.14
N ARG A 32 7.39 -4.00 0.16
CA ARG A 32 8.45 -4.60 0.98
C ARG A 32 8.34 -6.12 1.02
N THR A 33 7.15 -6.65 1.31
CA THR A 33 6.90 -8.09 1.42
C THR A 33 7.15 -8.81 0.10
N THR A 34 6.74 -8.23 -1.02
CA THR A 34 6.93 -8.88 -2.32
C THR A 34 8.39 -8.87 -2.79
N VAL A 35 9.17 -7.83 -2.47
CA VAL A 35 10.62 -7.82 -2.69
C VAL A 35 11.31 -8.91 -1.87
N GLU A 36 10.99 -9.02 -0.58
CA GLU A 36 11.54 -10.08 0.28
C GLU A 36 11.14 -11.48 -0.20
N ALA A 37 9.90 -11.64 -0.68
CA ALA A 37 9.43 -12.91 -1.23
C ALA A 37 10.24 -13.32 -2.47
N VAL A 38 10.51 -12.39 -3.40
CA VAL A 38 11.40 -12.64 -4.54
C VAL A 38 12.78 -13.08 -4.08
N GLN A 39 13.36 -12.39 -3.09
CA GLN A 39 14.67 -12.73 -2.53
C GLN A 39 14.72 -14.16 -1.95
N ILE A 40 13.68 -14.58 -1.22
CA ILE A 40 13.60 -15.93 -0.63
C ILE A 40 13.55 -17.01 -1.73
N HIS A 41 12.90 -16.73 -2.86
CA HIS A 41 12.82 -17.66 -3.99
C HIS A 41 14.10 -17.72 -4.83
N GLY A 42 15.08 -16.83 -4.56
CA GLY A 42 16.34 -16.77 -5.30
C GLY A 42 16.11 -16.53 -6.80
N GLY A 43 16.84 -17.27 -7.65
CA GLY A 43 16.71 -17.16 -9.11
C GLY A 43 15.29 -17.49 -9.61
N TYR A 44 14.60 -18.43 -8.95
CA TYR A 44 13.20 -18.75 -9.28
C TYR A 44 12.23 -17.60 -8.97
N GLY A 45 12.62 -16.67 -8.09
CA GLY A 45 11.85 -15.47 -7.81
C GLY A 45 11.82 -14.46 -8.96
N TYR A 46 12.68 -14.63 -9.98
CA TYR A 46 12.82 -13.72 -11.13
C TYR A 46 12.26 -14.30 -12.44
N VAL A 47 11.88 -15.58 -12.46
CA VAL A 47 11.37 -16.25 -13.67
C VAL A 47 9.84 -16.29 -13.67
N LYS A 48 9.24 -16.19 -14.85
CA LYS A 48 7.78 -16.01 -14.99
C LYS A 48 6.97 -17.27 -14.67
N GLU A 49 7.63 -18.41 -14.55
CA GLU A 49 7.05 -19.67 -14.12
C GLU A 49 6.52 -19.60 -12.68
N TYR A 50 7.05 -18.70 -11.85
CA TYR A 50 6.59 -18.48 -10.48
C TYR A 50 5.91 -17.11 -10.33
N HIS A 51 4.76 -17.09 -9.66
CA HIS A 51 3.94 -15.88 -9.54
C HIS A 51 4.58 -14.73 -8.74
N VAL A 52 5.62 -14.99 -7.96
CA VAL A 52 6.19 -14.03 -7.01
C VAL A 52 6.75 -12.77 -7.70
N GLU A 53 7.35 -12.92 -8.88
CA GLU A 53 7.83 -11.78 -9.70
C GLU A 53 6.66 -10.87 -10.11
N ARG A 54 5.53 -11.47 -10.51
CA ARG A 54 4.33 -10.74 -10.91
C ARG A 54 3.75 -9.98 -9.73
N LEU A 55 3.68 -10.61 -8.56
CA LEU A 55 3.18 -9.95 -7.34
C LEU A 55 4.04 -8.74 -6.95
N MET A 56 5.37 -8.82 -7.12
CA MET A 56 6.26 -7.68 -6.90
C MET A 56 5.98 -6.53 -7.87
N ARG A 57 5.81 -6.82 -9.16
CA ARG A 57 5.46 -5.80 -10.16
C ARG A 57 4.10 -5.16 -9.87
N ASP A 58 3.11 -5.98 -9.53
CA ASP A 58 1.75 -5.53 -9.21
C ASP A 58 1.74 -4.68 -7.93
N ALA A 59 2.53 -5.02 -6.91
CA ALA A 59 2.64 -4.21 -5.70
C ALA A 59 3.14 -2.79 -5.99
N LYS A 60 3.99 -2.60 -7.01
CA LYS A 60 4.58 -1.28 -7.30
C LYS A 60 3.56 -0.24 -7.72
N ILE A 61 2.53 -0.61 -8.49
CA ILE A 61 1.52 0.34 -8.95
C ILE A 61 0.74 0.93 -7.78
N THR A 62 0.62 0.19 -6.68
CA THR A 62 -0.15 0.61 -5.50
C THR A 62 0.41 1.86 -4.80
N GLN A 63 1.69 2.17 -5.03
CA GLN A 63 2.35 3.37 -4.54
C GLN A 63 2.17 4.59 -5.46
N ILE A 64 1.59 4.43 -6.65
CA ILE A 64 1.56 5.44 -7.71
C ILE A 64 0.13 5.89 -8.02
N TYR A 65 -0.74 4.95 -8.39
CA TYR A 65 -2.11 5.27 -8.79
C TYR A 65 -2.98 5.71 -7.61
N GLU A 66 -4.10 6.40 -7.86
CA GLU A 66 -5.02 6.91 -6.83
C GLU A 66 -4.33 7.77 -5.74
N GLY A 67 -3.31 8.52 -6.14
CA GLY A 67 -2.49 9.41 -5.30
C GLY A 67 -1.24 8.72 -4.74
N THR A 68 -0.06 9.21 -5.13
CA THR A 68 1.22 8.60 -4.77
C THR A 68 1.45 8.55 -3.26
N SER A 69 2.42 7.74 -2.80
CA SER A 69 2.82 7.67 -1.39
C SER A 69 3.12 9.06 -0.79
N GLU A 70 3.77 9.94 -1.55
CA GLU A 70 4.09 11.31 -1.13
C GLU A 70 2.82 12.15 -0.93
N ILE A 71 1.86 12.02 -1.85
CA ILE A 71 0.56 12.70 -1.73
C ILE A 71 -0.19 12.19 -0.49
N GLN A 72 -0.17 10.88 -0.20
CA GLN A 72 -0.80 10.36 1.02
C GLN A 72 -0.13 10.94 2.27
N ARG A 73 1.21 11.04 2.30
CA ARG A 73 1.94 11.66 3.42
C ARG A 73 1.53 13.13 3.60
N ILE A 74 1.38 13.91 2.53
CA ILE A 74 0.92 15.31 2.61
C ILE A 74 -0.49 15.40 3.22
N VAL A 75 -1.43 14.55 2.79
CA VAL A 75 -2.80 14.52 3.34
C VAL A 75 -2.79 14.18 4.83
N ILE A 76 -1.98 13.19 5.23
CA ILE A 76 -1.83 12.81 6.64
C ILE A 76 -1.27 13.97 7.45
N SER A 77 -0.17 14.59 6.99
CA SER A 77 0.47 15.73 7.67
C SER A 77 -0.49 16.90 7.86
N ARG A 78 -1.29 17.23 6.85
CA ARG A 78 -2.32 18.29 6.94
C ARG A 78 -3.39 17.98 7.98
N GLY A 79 -3.71 16.70 8.19
CA GLY A 79 -4.66 16.29 9.23
C GLY A 79 -4.07 16.30 10.64
N VAL A 80 -2.75 16.21 10.80
CA VAL A 80 -2.06 16.29 12.10
C VAL A 80 -1.79 17.73 12.52
N LEU A 81 -1.52 18.62 11.56
CA LEU A 81 -1.16 20.03 11.81
C LEU A 81 -2.36 20.99 11.90
N LYS A 82 -3.59 20.46 11.87
CA LYS A 82 -4.81 21.23 12.12
C LYS A 82 -5.11 21.29 13.60
#